data_AF-A0A7Y4XR65-F1
#
_entry.id   AF-A0A7Y4XR65-F1
#
_cell.length_a   1.000
_cell.length_b   1.000
_cell.length_c   1.000
_cell.angle_alpha   90.00
_cell.angle_beta   90.00
_cell.angle_gamma   90.00
#
_symmetry.space_group_name_H-M   'P 1'
#
loop_
_entity.id
_entity.type
_entity.pdbx_description
1 polymer ?
#
loop_
_entity_poly.entity_id
_entity_poly.type
_entity_poly.pdbx_seq_one_letter_code
_entity_poly.pdbx_strand_id
1 'polypeptide(L)'
;MRLRLLLMLLMIGQLSYGQNMFTKGIAKLAKKMGGLSTMSTSTLGDVVPTVGMGSNLHPVKLGTMSQAFFSDWKTGGDLVYVMLSKKNQPGFYKVDGTVTIDGQPVEYLTSGMYGIVSDASDAPRKVEIITSGGDRTSFTLEPSKKRVKLLSINGQSGDKIALDLTKDVTLELQYPAAMENSMMKVTLAITQLSMKSTFDVCYAKIGSKVVIPASAFRNINIKPGGTALFNYKNSYLSVGTESTENAKDVSGSFSDLQYTSSYDDGMFVTVTGEPTLNPGLTVKGTDVDMDYSFYKPNAFLSRPFEHVKKIGLLSFAIRGTTYHQSSETDVSTSSSTMGGIKTTTTTTRTKTTTLVFPQQPNEVWDALLESVYVDFKALIESELNATIVTPEKITGTEGYKRVEAFSKDDANTKVEFSRSFRDNKIISAFMPLTEGYGVNGANERIMNESGTDALLIMTMDLQISEAEKSEHVLMIPKMAFEIVGKTNGLVTNTKYLTGTIQSSAGVSFKKDITPAELNSIIRKSDMMMVFKKALRELKEKEIANGDYTSVWNIRK
;
A
#
# COMPACT_ATOMS: atom_id res chain seq x y z
N MET A 1 17.92 18.64 -7.98
CA MET A 1 16.57 18.17 -8.38
C MET A 1 16.38 16.65 -8.28
N ARG A 2 17.24 15.81 -8.89
CA ARG A 2 17.06 14.33 -8.89
C ARG A 2 17.19 13.64 -7.51
N LEU A 3 18.05 14.13 -6.62
CA LEU A 3 18.24 13.54 -5.28
C LEU A 3 17.05 13.81 -4.34
N ARG A 4 16.50 15.03 -4.33
CA ARG A 4 15.31 15.38 -3.54
C ARG A 4 14.08 14.57 -3.98
N LEU A 5 13.88 14.39 -5.28
CA LEU A 5 12.79 13.54 -5.79
C LEU A 5 12.96 12.07 -5.36
N LEU A 6 14.17 11.53 -5.42
CA LEU A 6 14.47 10.15 -5.00
C LEU A 6 14.20 9.94 -3.50
N LEU A 7 14.65 10.88 -2.65
CA LEU A 7 14.43 10.88 -1.21
C LEU A 7 12.92 10.94 -0.88
N MET A 8 12.12 11.69 -1.65
CA MET A 8 10.69 11.84 -1.39
C MET A 8 9.92 10.61 -1.86
N LEU A 9 10.31 10.01 -2.98
CA LEU A 9 9.78 8.72 -3.40
C LEU A 9 10.09 7.60 -2.39
N LEU A 10 11.17 7.72 -1.63
CA LEU A 10 11.46 6.83 -0.50
C LEU A 10 10.55 7.11 0.72
N MET A 11 10.25 8.39 1.05
CA MET A 11 9.25 8.73 2.07
C MET A 11 7.83 8.32 1.68
N ILE A 12 7.40 8.63 0.45
CA ILE A 12 6.12 8.20 -0.11
C ILE A 12 6.09 6.67 -0.22
N GLY A 13 7.23 6.05 -0.57
CA GLY A 13 7.44 4.60 -0.54
C GLY A 13 7.11 4.02 0.84
N GLN A 14 7.63 4.64 1.90
CA GLN A 14 7.32 4.31 3.30
C GLN A 14 5.83 4.47 3.67
N LEU A 15 5.12 5.41 3.06
CA LEU A 15 3.69 5.61 3.25
C LEU A 15 2.80 4.72 2.33
N SER A 16 3.34 4.17 1.23
CA SER A 16 2.58 3.51 0.14
C SER A 16 2.70 1.99 0.09
N TYR A 17 3.29 1.35 1.10
CA TYR A 17 3.56 -0.10 1.09
C TYR A 17 2.32 -1.03 1.08
N GLY A 18 1.13 -0.47 0.88
CA GLY A 18 -0.12 -1.20 0.70
C GLY A 18 -0.35 -1.86 -0.68
N GLN A 19 0.60 -1.94 -1.62
CA GLN A 19 0.30 -2.46 -2.98
C GLN A 19 1.41 -3.34 -3.62
N ASN A 20 1.67 -4.53 -3.08
CA ASN A 20 2.64 -5.48 -3.64
C ASN A 20 2.17 -6.21 -4.91
N MET A 21 0.87 -6.34 -5.19
CA MET A 21 0.41 -6.94 -6.46
C MET A 21 0.44 -5.95 -7.63
N PHE A 22 0.24 -4.67 -7.34
CA PHE A 22 0.09 -3.63 -8.34
C PHE A 22 1.40 -2.92 -8.70
N THR A 23 2.43 -2.97 -7.87
CA THR A 23 3.72 -2.24 -8.08
C THR A 23 4.48 -2.63 -9.35
N LYS A 24 4.45 -3.91 -9.78
CA LYS A 24 5.07 -4.33 -11.05
C LYS A 24 4.31 -3.80 -12.28
N GLY A 25 2.99 -3.67 -12.18
CA GLY A 25 2.14 -3.02 -13.19
C GLY A 25 2.29 -1.50 -13.19
N ILE A 26 2.32 -0.88 -12.00
CA ILE A 26 2.57 0.56 -11.78
C ILE A 26 3.90 0.98 -12.38
N ALA A 27 4.97 0.21 -12.21
CA ALA A 27 6.28 0.56 -12.78
C ALA A 27 6.31 0.53 -14.33
N LYS A 28 5.60 -0.41 -14.95
CA LYS A 28 5.48 -0.51 -16.42
C LYS A 28 4.54 0.55 -17.00
N LEU A 29 3.45 0.88 -16.32
CA LEU A 29 2.51 1.92 -16.77
C LEU A 29 2.97 3.33 -16.41
N ALA A 30 3.67 3.56 -15.30
CA ALA A 30 4.36 4.82 -15.03
C ALA A 30 5.40 5.13 -16.12
N LYS A 31 6.03 4.11 -16.70
CA LYS A 31 6.87 4.28 -17.90
C LYS A 31 6.07 4.62 -19.17
N LYS A 32 4.82 4.16 -19.32
CA LYS A 32 3.93 4.45 -20.46
C LYS A 32 3.13 5.77 -20.33
N MET A 33 2.86 6.23 -19.10
CA MET A 33 2.03 7.41 -18.77
C MET A 33 2.86 8.64 -18.31
N GLY A 34 4.19 8.60 -18.42
CA GLY A 34 5.05 9.77 -18.10
C GLY A 34 5.40 9.96 -16.61
N GLY A 35 5.29 8.92 -15.80
CA GLY A 35 5.74 8.88 -14.40
C GLY A 35 4.87 9.70 -13.43
N LEU A 36 5.23 9.66 -12.14
CA LEU A 36 4.80 10.65 -11.14
C LEU A 36 5.41 12.02 -11.53
N SER A 37 4.86 12.65 -12.56
CA SER A 37 5.30 13.95 -13.05
C SER A 37 4.64 15.08 -12.25
N THR A 38 5.41 16.15 -12.02
CA THR A 38 4.85 17.41 -11.56
C THR A 38 4.62 18.30 -12.78
N MET A 39 3.39 18.79 -12.94
CA MET A 39 3.04 19.72 -14.01
C MET A 39 2.80 21.10 -13.42
N SER A 40 3.09 22.16 -14.17
CA SER A 40 2.65 23.50 -13.79
C SER A 40 1.15 23.62 -14.01
N THR A 41 0.44 24.35 -13.15
CA THR A 41 -0.99 24.68 -13.35
C THR A 41 -1.25 26.15 -13.04
N SER A 42 -2.03 26.79 -13.91
CA SER A 42 -2.53 28.16 -13.73
C SER A 42 -3.95 28.20 -13.15
N THR A 43 -4.54 27.05 -12.80
CA THR A 43 -5.87 26.93 -12.16
C THR A 43 -5.85 25.85 -11.07
N LEU A 44 -6.85 25.89 -10.17
CA LEU A 44 -7.00 24.97 -9.04
C LEU A 44 -8.12 23.93 -9.22
N GLY A 45 -8.86 23.95 -10.33
CA GLY A 45 -10.03 23.08 -10.54
C GLY A 45 -9.73 21.57 -10.49
N ASP A 46 -8.54 21.16 -10.95
CA ASP A 46 -8.09 19.76 -10.95
C ASP A 46 -7.09 19.45 -9.82
N VAL A 47 -6.93 20.36 -8.87
CA VAL A 47 -6.00 20.24 -7.76
C VAL A 47 -6.71 19.70 -6.52
N VAL A 48 -6.07 18.76 -5.83
CA VAL A 48 -6.48 18.32 -4.49
C VAL A 48 -5.35 18.59 -3.50
N PRO A 49 -5.57 19.47 -2.51
CA PRO A 49 -4.58 19.77 -1.49
C PRO A 49 -4.53 18.70 -0.41
N THR A 50 -3.33 18.37 0.05
CA THR A 50 -3.06 17.67 1.30
C THR A 50 -2.29 18.64 2.19
N VAL A 51 -2.88 19.02 3.32
CA VAL A 51 -2.34 20.04 4.21
C VAL A 51 -1.96 19.41 5.54
N GLY A 52 -0.83 19.84 6.11
CA GLY A 52 -0.45 19.41 7.44
C GLY A 52 0.30 20.49 8.21
N MET A 53 0.20 20.38 9.53
CA MET A 53 0.90 21.19 10.51
C MET A 53 1.51 20.26 11.56
N GLY A 54 2.81 20.37 11.80
CA GLY A 54 3.52 19.65 12.86
C GLY A 54 4.18 20.61 13.83
N SER A 55 4.12 20.31 15.11
CA SER A 55 4.66 21.15 16.19
C SER A 55 5.68 20.41 17.06
N ASN A 56 6.57 21.18 17.69
CA ASN A 56 7.68 20.70 18.50
C ASN A 56 8.64 19.77 17.73
N LEU A 57 9.10 20.27 16.58
CA LEU A 57 9.96 19.51 15.66
C LEU A 57 11.22 18.94 16.36
N HIS A 58 11.59 17.70 16.01
CA HIS A 58 12.73 17.02 16.62
C HIS A 58 14.07 17.74 16.39
N PRO A 59 15.11 17.44 17.19
CA PRO A 59 16.37 18.18 17.13
C PRO A 59 17.11 18.12 15.79
N VAL A 60 17.69 19.26 15.36
CA VAL A 60 18.50 19.38 14.12
C VAL A 60 19.61 18.34 14.04
N LYS A 61 20.24 18.02 15.19
CA LYS A 61 21.35 17.05 15.28
C LYS A 61 20.95 15.61 14.91
N LEU A 62 19.65 15.31 14.74
CA LEU A 62 19.19 13.99 14.33
C LEU A 62 19.52 13.68 12.86
N GLY A 63 19.56 14.70 11.99
CA GLY A 63 19.94 14.55 10.58
C GLY A 63 18.96 13.72 9.75
N THR A 64 17.66 13.80 10.06
CA THR A 64 16.61 13.04 9.34
C THR A 64 16.48 13.50 7.88
N MET A 65 15.98 12.62 7.02
CA MET A 65 15.68 12.96 5.64
C MET A 65 14.72 14.16 5.49
N SER A 66 13.73 14.34 6.35
CA SER A 66 12.82 15.50 6.33
C SER A 66 13.55 16.84 6.52
N GLN A 67 14.61 16.87 7.34
CA GLN A 67 15.46 18.05 7.54
C GLN A 67 16.23 18.44 6.27
N ALA A 68 16.48 17.50 5.36
CA ALA A 68 17.09 17.81 4.07
C ALA A 68 16.08 18.41 3.06
N PHE A 69 14.78 18.27 3.33
CA PHE A 69 13.70 18.79 2.49
C PHE A 69 13.28 20.21 2.86
N PHE A 70 13.12 20.46 4.16
CA PHE A 70 12.77 21.76 4.69
C PHE A 70 14.05 22.46 5.16
N SER A 71 14.49 23.46 4.39
CA SER A 71 15.58 24.35 4.84
C SER A 71 15.17 25.05 6.15
N ASP A 72 16.16 25.42 6.95
CA ASP A 72 15.95 26.13 8.22
C ASP A 72 15.16 25.35 9.28
N TRP A 73 15.36 24.03 9.34
CA TRP A 73 14.78 23.22 10.40
C TRP A 73 15.11 23.77 11.80
N LYS A 74 14.09 23.98 12.63
CA LYS A 74 14.23 24.52 13.99
C LYS A 74 13.84 23.47 15.01
N THR A 75 14.77 23.13 15.90
CA THR A 75 14.47 22.28 17.07
C THR A 75 13.36 22.92 17.90
N GLY A 76 12.29 22.18 18.17
CA GLY A 76 11.12 22.66 18.91
C GLY A 76 10.22 23.60 18.13
N GLY A 77 10.52 23.90 16.85
CA GLY A 77 9.72 24.78 16.00
C GLY A 77 8.44 24.13 15.47
N ASP A 78 7.83 24.79 14.50
CA ASP A 78 6.64 24.31 13.77
C ASP A 78 6.93 24.14 12.28
N LEU A 79 6.25 23.19 11.65
CA LEU A 79 6.22 22.97 10.21
C LEU A 79 4.79 23.12 9.69
N VAL A 80 4.58 23.95 8.67
CA VAL A 80 3.34 23.95 7.88
C VAL A 80 3.68 23.55 6.45
N TYR A 81 2.91 22.62 5.89
CA TYR A 81 3.09 22.21 4.50
C TYR A 81 1.76 22.04 3.76
N VAL A 82 1.83 22.24 2.44
CA VAL A 82 0.76 22.00 1.49
C VAL A 82 1.33 21.20 0.33
N MET A 83 0.72 20.05 0.03
CA MET A 83 1.05 19.22 -1.12
C MET A 83 -0.12 19.23 -2.09
N LEU A 84 0.14 19.59 -3.35
CA LEU A 84 -0.88 19.72 -4.38
C LEU A 84 -0.80 18.55 -5.35
N SER A 85 -1.81 17.68 -5.30
CA SER A 85 -1.92 16.48 -6.13
C SER A 85 -2.98 16.63 -7.20
N LYS A 86 -2.93 15.78 -8.23
CA LYS A 86 -3.92 15.78 -9.31
C LYS A 86 -5.16 14.97 -8.88
N LYS A 87 -6.36 15.51 -9.10
CA LYS A 87 -7.64 14.93 -8.65
C LYS A 87 -7.92 13.52 -9.16
N ASN A 88 -7.73 13.28 -10.46
CA ASN A 88 -8.16 12.04 -11.14
C ASN A 88 -7.02 11.27 -11.80
N GLN A 89 -5.76 11.57 -11.47
CA GLN A 89 -4.61 10.91 -12.07
C GLN A 89 -3.40 10.93 -11.12
N PRO A 90 -2.44 10.00 -11.28
CA PRO A 90 -1.20 10.06 -10.52
C PRO A 90 -0.39 11.32 -10.84
N GLY A 91 0.23 11.89 -9.81
CA GLY A 91 1.18 13.00 -9.94
C GLY A 91 0.75 14.24 -9.18
N PHE A 92 1.51 15.31 -9.42
CA PHE A 92 1.46 16.52 -8.62
C PHE A 92 1.32 17.76 -9.50
N TYR A 93 0.92 18.87 -8.87
CA TYR A 93 0.89 20.19 -9.48
C TYR A 93 1.86 21.13 -8.77
N LYS A 94 2.65 21.86 -9.57
CA LYS A 94 3.29 23.10 -9.14
C LYS A 94 2.37 24.24 -9.55
N VAL A 95 2.03 25.14 -8.63
CA VAL A 95 1.27 26.35 -8.94
C VAL A 95 2.13 27.28 -9.77
N ASP A 96 1.59 27.70 -10.91
CA ASP A 96 2.02 28.90 -11.62
C ASP A 96 1.36 30.10 -10.95
N GLY A 97 2.11 30.79 -10.10
CA GLY A 97 1.60 31.81 -9.18
C GLY A 97 2.34 31.77 -7.84
N THR A 98 1.65 32.15 -6.77
CA THR A 98 2.23 32.29 -5.42
C THR A 98 1.50 31.45 -4.39
N VAL A 99 2.27 30.80 -3.53
CA VAL A 99 1.79 30.20 -2.28
C VAL A 99 2.41 31.02 -1.14
N THR A 100 1.59 31.45 -0.19
CA THR A 100 2.06 32.18 1.00
C THR A 100 1.57 31.53 2.27
N ILE A 101 2.39 31.57 3.32
CA ILE A 101 2.02 31.19 4.68
C ILE A 101 2.29 32.40 5.57
N ASP A 102 1.26 32.87 6.28
CA ASP A 102 1.25 34.10 7.08
C ASP A 102 1.71 35.35 6.30
N GLY A 103 1.29 35.42 5.03
CA GLY A 103 1.67 36.49 4.10
C GLY A 103 3.10 36.40 3.55
N GLN A 104 3.90 35.44 4.00
CA GLN A 104 5.25 35.21 3.48
C GLN A 104 5.22 34.21 2.32
N PRO A 105 5.79 34.54 1.14
CA PRO A 105 5.93 33.58 0.05
C PRO A 105 6.74 32.35 0.49
N VAL A 106 6.24 31.16 0.14
CA VAL A 106 6.93 29.89 0.40
C VAL A 106 7.42 29.27 -0.90
N GLU A 107 8.65 28.77 -0.86
CA GLU A 107 9.26 28.15 -2.03
C GLU A 107 8.64 26.79 -2.35
N TYR A 108 8.58 26.51 -3.64
CA TYR A 108 8.28 25.16 -4.12
C TYR A 108 9.45 24.23 -3.82
N LEU A 109 9.20 23.16 -3.06
CA LEU A 109 10.21 22.20 -2.66
C LEU A 109 10.41 21.10 -3.73
N THR A 110 9.38 20.29 -3.96
CA THR A 110 9.31 19.22 -4.97
C THR A 110 7.92 18.57 -4.95
N SER A 111 7.51 17.88 -6.03
CA SER A 111 6.31 17.04 -6.08
C SER A 111 5.04 17.72 -5.54
N GLY A 112 4.81 18.96 -5.98
CA GLY A 112 3.68 19.78 -5.53
C GLY A 112 3.72 20.25 -4.09
N MET A 113 4.82 20.04 -3.37
CA MET A 113 4.98 20.44 -1.97
C MET A 113 5.52 21.86 -1.83
N TYR A 114 4.87 22.59 -0.94
CA TYR A 114 5.24 23.90 -0.41
C TYR A 114 5.23 23.79 1.11
N GLY A 115 6.09 24.53 1.80
CA GLY A 115 6.06 24.56 3.25
C GLY A 115 7.08 25.49 3.86
N ILE A 116 6.92 25.75 5.15
CA ILE A 116 7.79 26.62 5.94
C ILE A 116 8.03 26.00 7.31
N VAL A 117 9.25 26.17 7.80
CA VAL A 117 9.59 25.94 9.21
C VAL A 117 9.69 27.28 9.92
N SER A 118 9.07 27.39 11.09
CA SER A 118 9.08 28.60 11.91
C SER A 118 9.46 28.28 13.36
N ASP A 119 9.65 29.33 14.16
CA ASP A 119 9.64 29.16 15.61
C ASP A 119 8.28 28.63 16.07
N ALA A 120 8.25 28.01 17.25
CA ALA A 120 7.03 27.50 17.85
C ALA A 120 6.02 28.64 18.03
N SER A 121 4.77 28.39 17.66
CA SER A 121 3.70 29.36 17.78
C SER A 121 2.37 28.72 18.14
N ASP A 122 1.65 29.38 19.04
CA ASP A 122 0.28 29.06 19.40
C ASP A 122 -0.73 29.85 18.52
N ALA A 123 -0.24 30.65 17.57
CA ALA A 123 -1.07 31.43 16.68
C ALA A 123 -1.60 30.62 15.49
N PRO A 124 -2.84 30.87 15.02
CA PRO A 124 -3.34 30.33 13.78
C PRO A 124 -2.45 30.68 12.59
N ARG A 125 -2.31 29.74 11.64
CA ARG A 125 -1.46 29.86 10.45
C ARG A 125 -2.33 30.05 9.22
N LYS A 126 -2.18 31.17 8.52
CA LYS A 126 -2.98 31.46 7.32
C LYS A 126 -2.24 31.02 6.07
N VAL A 127 -2.90 30.23 5.23
CA VAL A 127 -2.39 29.85 3.91
C VAL A 127 -3.17 30.57 2.82
N GLU A 128 -2.48 31.06 1.81
CA GLU A 128 -3.09 31.60 0.59
C GLU A 128 -2.40 31.03 -0.66
N ILE A 129 -3.19 30.65 -1.65
CA ILE A 129 -2.71 30.21 -2.96
C ILE A 129 -3.38 31.08 -4.02
N ILE A 130 -2.55 31.72 -4.84
CA ILE A 130 -2.98 32.58 -5.96
C ILE A 130 -2.33 32.05 -7.22
N THR A 131 -3.14 31.78 -8.25
CA THR A 131 -2.66 31.31 -9.54
C THR A 131 -2.59 32.44 -10.56
N SER A 132 -1.77 32.29 -11.60
CA SER A 132 -1.68 33.21 -12.73
C SER A 132 -2.98 33.29 -13.55
N GLY A 133 -3.82 32.26 -13.51
CA GLY A 133 -5.15 32.23 -14.12
C GLY A 133 -6.24 32.93 -13.32
N GLY A 134 -5.93 33.44 -12.12
CA GLY A 134 -6.83 34.26 -11.31
C GLY A 134 -7.53 33.51 -10.17
N ASP A 135 -7.37 32.19 -10.05
CA ASP A 135 -7.90 31.46 -8.90
C ASP A 135 -7.18 31.90 -7.62
N ARG A 136 -7.97 32.21 -6.59
CA ARG A 136 -7.50 32.53 -5.24
C ARG A 136 -8.22 31.65 -4.24
N THR A 137 -7.45 31.00 -3.36
CA THR A 137 -7.98 30.26 -2.22
C THR A 137 -7.20 30.60 -0.96
N SER A 138 -7.89 30.60 0.17
CA SER A 138 -7.28 30.83 1.48
C SER A 138 -7.97 30.00 2.54
N PHE A 139 -7.22 29.62 3.56
CA PHE A 139 -7.71 28.90 4.73
C PHE A 139 -6.76 29.09 5.92
N THR A 140 -7.29 28.87 7.12
CA THR A 140 -6.59 29.04 8.39
C THR A 140 -6.43 27.69 9.11
N LEU A 141 -5.23 27.42 9.59
CA LEU A 141 -4.88 26.22 10.36
C LEU A 141 -4.68 26.58 11.83
N GLU A 142 -5.26 25.80 12.73
CA GLU A 142 -5.08 25.94 14.17
C GLU A 142 -3.96 25.01 14.67
N PRO A 143 -3.03 25.51 15.51
CA PRO A 143 -2.01 24.67 16.14
C PRO A 143 -2.60 23.56 17.01
N SER A 144 -1.85 22.45 17.16
CA SER A 144 -2.29 21.34 17.98
C SER A 144 -2.40 21.75 19.46
N LYS A 145 -3.57 21.48 20.04
CA LYS A 145 -3.80 21.56 21.49
C LYS A 145 -3.45 20.25 22.21
N LYS A 146 -3.14 19.18 21.46
CA LYS A 146 -2.88 17.84 21.99
C LYS A 146 -1.40 17.65 22.32
N ARG A 147 -0.88 18.43 23.27
CA ARG A 147 0.56 18.44 23.60
C ARG A 147 0.91 17.30 24.56
N VAL A 148 1.81 16.43 24.14
CA VAL A 148 2.37 15.36 25.00
C VAL A 148 3.84 15.65 25.24
N LYS A 149 4.32 15.42 26.46
CA LYS A 149 5.72 15.55 26.83
C LYS A 149 6.24 14.23 27.38
N LEU A 150 7.39 13.78 26.88
CA LEU A 150 8.11 12.62 27.40
C LEU A 150 8.99 13.06 28.56
N LEU A 151 8.72 12.54 29.76
CA LEU A 151 9.46 12.89 30.97
C LEU A 151 10.64 11.95 31.21
N SER A 152 10.44 10.65 31.01
CA SER A 152 11.46 9.63 31.21
C SER A 152 11.20 8.39 30.37
N ILE A 153 12.27 7.62 30.12
CA ILE A 153 12.22 6.29 29.51
C ILE A 153 12.89 5.32 30.48
N ASN A 154 12.15 4.30 30.94
CA ASN A 154 12.60 3.35 31.96
C ASN A 154 13.14 4.04 33.24
N GLY A 155 12.49 5.14 33.65
CA GLY A 155 12.89 5.96 34.81
C GLY A 155 14.16 6.80 34.60
N GLN A 156 14.75 6.78 33.40
CA GLN A 156 15.91 7.60 33.05
C GLN A 156 15.45 8.88 32.32
N SER A 157 16.04 10.02 32.66
CA SER A 157 15.83 11.32 32.02
C SER A 157 17.16 11.96 31.62
N GLY A 158 17.17 12.79 30.58
CA GLY A 158 18.35 13.52 30.12
C GLY A 158 18.65 13.30 28.64
N ASP A 159 19.85 13.70 28.21
CA ASP A 159 20.19 13.83 26.79
C ASP A 159 20.61 12.53 26.10
N LYS A 160 20.85 11.44 26.85
CA LYS A 160 21.21 10.12 26.30
C LYS A 160 20.71 9.01 27.23
N ILE A 161 19.63 8.34 26.85
CA ILE A 161 19.05 7.25 27.63
C ILE A 161 19.57 5.90 27.13
N ALA A 162 20.06 5.03 28.02
CA ALA A 162 20.40 3.66 27.64
C ALA A 162 19.11 2.83 27.48
N LEU A 163 18.95 2.19 26.32
CA LEU A 163 17.69 1.52 25.97
C LEU A 163 17.93 0.15 25.33
N ASP A 164 17.41 -0.89 25.96
CA ASP A 164 17.39 -2.26 25.44
C ASP A 164 16.03 -2.52 24.78
N LEU A 165 15.98 -2.51 23.44
CA LEU A 165 14.74 -2.69 22.67
C LEU A 165 14.31 -4.16 22.58
N THR A 166 15.08 -5.09 23.17
CA THR A 166 14.67 -6.49 23.31
C THR A 166 13.77 -6.72 24.53
N LYS A 167 13.57 -5.68 25.35
CA LYS A 167 12.75 -5.66 26.56
C LYS A 167 11.64 -4.63 26.45
N ASP A 168 10.68 -4.73 27.37
CA ASP A 168 9.60 -3.75 27.48
C ASP A 168 10.16 -2.39 27.89
N VAL A 169 9.56 -1.33 27.35
CA VAL A 169 9.95 0.05 27.54
C VAL A 169 8.82 0.80 28.23
N THR A 170 9.11 1.34 29.40
CA THR A 170 8.19 2.19 30.17
C THR A 170 8.43 3.65 29.81
N LEU A 171 7.38 4.35 29.44
CA LEU A 171 7.37 5.78 29.15
C LEU A 171 6.60 6.51 30.26
N GLU A 172 7.18 7.58 30.78
CA GLU A 172 6.48 8.48 31.71
C GLU A 172 6.16 9.78 31.00
N LEU A 173 4.89 10.20 31.06
CA LEU A 173 4.34 11.24 30.20
C LEU A 173 3.68 12.35 31.02
N GLN A 174 3.76 13.57 30.50
CA GLN A 174 2.93 14.70 30.91
C GLN A 174 2.04 15.12 29.74
N TYR A 175 0.75 15.33 30.00
CA TYR A 175 -0.24 15.70 28.99
C TYR A 175 -1.42 16.44 29.64
N PRO A 176 -2.18 17.24 28.86
CA PRO A 176 -3.47 17.77 29.28
C PRO A 176 -4.44 16.67 29.68
N ALA A 177 -5.14 16.82 30.81
CA ALA A 177 -6.08 15.80 31.32
C ALA A 177 -7.15 15.37 30.30
N ALA A 178 -7.56 16.25 29.38
CA ALA A 178 -8.50 15.94 28.31
C ALA A 178 -7.99 14.88 27.30
N MET A 179 -6.70 14.53 27.35
CA MET A 179 -6.07 13.52 26.49
C MET A 179 -5.95 12.15 27.15
N GLU A 180 -6.39 11.99 28.41
CA GLU A 180 -6.42 10.69 29.08
C GLU A 180 -7.10 9.64 28.18
N ASN A 181 -6.47 8.47 28.01
CA ASN A 181 -6.93 7.39 27.13
C ASN A 181 -7.05 7.71 25.64
N SER A 182 -6.65 8.90 25.18
CA SER A 182 -6.54 9.19 23.74
C SER A 182 -5.35 8.45 23.11
N MET A 183 -5.33 8.33 21.78
CA MET A 183 -4.26 7.62 21.09
C MET A 183 -3.01 8.49 20.94
N MET A 184 -1.87 7.93 21.34
CA MET A 184 -0.52 8.41 21.09
C MET A 184 0.17 7.50 20.09
N LYS A 185 1.01 8.09 19.24
CA LYS A 185 1.96 7.39 18.38
C LYS A 185 3.31 7.31 19.07
N VAL A 186 3.96 6.16 19.03
CA VAL A 186 5.36 6.00 19.44
C VAL A 186 6.19 5.78 18.18
N THR A 187 7.29 6.51 18.03
CA THR A 187 8.18 6.41 16.88
C THR A 187 9.64 6.30 17.30
N LEU A 188 10.46 5.73 16.42
CA LEU A 188 11.90 5.58 16.62
C LEU A 188 12.64 6.02 15.35
N ALA A 189 13.53 7.00 15.50
CA ALA A 189 14.40 7.44 14.41
C ALA A 189 15.64 6.55 14.31
N ILE A 190 15.75 5.77 13.23
CA ILE A 190 16.87 4.87 12.95
C ILE A 190 17.40 5.07 11.53
N THR A 191 18.61 4.58 11.27
CA THR A 191 19.23 4.71 9.95
C THR A 191 18.97 3.45 9.13
N GLN A 192 18.43 3.62 7.92
CA GLN A 192 18.30 2.58 6.90
C GLN A 192 19.08 3.01 5.66
N LEU A 193 20.03 2.19 5.19
CA LEU A 193 20.83 2.50 3.99
C LEU A 193 21.44 3.92 4.01
N SER A 194 22.07 4.30 5.13
CA SER A 194 22.66 5.62 5.39
C SER A 194 21.69 6.79 5.48
N MET A 195 20.38 6.55 5.42
CA MET A 195 19.34 7.58 5.58
C MET A 195 18.69 7.46 6.95
N LYS A 196 18.73 8.54 7.74
CA LYS A 196 18.01 8.61 9.02
C LYS A 196 16.54 8.96 8.76
N SER A 197 15.63 8.17 9.29
CA SER A 197 14.18 8.40 9.18
C SER A 197 13.47 7.93 10.43
N THR A 198 12.29 8.48 10.66
CA THR A 198 11.42 8.13 11.78
C THR A 198 10.52 6.98 11.35
N PHE A 199 10.50 5.90 12.13
CA PHE A 199 9.66 4.73 11.90
C PHE A 199 8.66 4.61 13.04
N ASP A 200 7.39 4.40 12.72
CA ASP A 200 6.39 4.17 13.74
C ASP A 200 6.62 2.80 14.41
N VAL A 201 6.52 2.78 15.73
CA VAL A 201 6.70 1.59 16.57
C VAL A 201 5.34 1.00 16.92
N CYS A 202 4.45 1.82 17.47
CA CYS A 202 3.09 1.43 17.79
C CYS A 202 2.20 2.66 18.00
N TYR A 203 0.92 2.39 18.19
CA TYR A 203 -0.03 3.35 18.76
C TYR A 203 -0.50 2.80 20.10
N ALA A 204 -0.51 3.64 21.13
CA ALA A 204 -0.84 3.29 22.50
C ALA A 204 -1.82 4.31 23.10
N LYS A 205 -2.61 3.90 24.10
CA LYS A 205 -3.39 4.87 24.89
C LYS A 205 -2.47 5.72 25.75
N ILE A 206 -2.75 7.02 25.80
CA ILE A 206 -2.06 7.95 26.69
C ILE A 206 -2.46 7.67 28.13
N GLY A 207 -1.45 7.59 28.98
CA GLY A 207 -1.54 7.54 30.43
C GLY A 207 -0.25 8.11 31.03
N SER A 208 -0.23 8.38 32.34
CA SER A 208 0.97 8.93 33.01
C SER A 208 2.17 8.00 32.92
N LYS A 209 1.90 6.69 32.82
CA LYS A 209 2.88 5.63 32.61
C LYS A 209 2.35 4.67 31.54
N VAL A 210 3.09 4.51 30.46
CA VAL A 210 2.73 3.64 29.33
C VAL A 210 3.83 2.59 29.13
N VAL A 211 3.45 1.31 29.03
CA VAL A 211 4.40 0.23 28.75
C VAL A 211 4.29 -0.17 27.27
N ILE A 212 5.41 -0.05 26.56
CA ILE A 212 5.57 -0.47 25.17
C ILE A 212 6.27 -1.83 25.17
N PRO A 213 5.62 -2.91 24.72
CA PRO A 213 6.22 -4.23 24.77
C PRO A 213 7.38 -4.37 23.78
N ALA A 214 8.34 -5.24 24.10
CA ALA A 214 9.47 -5.56 23.22
C ALA A 214 9.03 -5.98 21.79
N SER A 215 7.85 -6.61 21.69
CA SER A 215 7.23 -7.00 20.42
C SER A 215 6.99 -5.82 19.48
N ALA A 216 6.66 -4.63 19.99
CA ALA A 216 6.44 -3.44 19.16
C ALA A 216 7.72 -3.01 18.45
N PHE A 217 8.88 -3.09 19.12
CA PHE A 217 10.17 -2.73 18.52
C PHE A 217 10.68 -3.75 17.51
N ARG A 218 10.22 -5.01 17.56
CA ARG A 218 10.44 -6.00 16.50
C ARG A 218 9.55 -5.76 15.28
N ASN A 219 8.40 -5.11 15.47
CA ASN A 219 7.36 -4.98 14.44
C ASN A 219 7.17 -3.51 14.05
N ILE A 220 8.23 -2.73 13.86
CA ILE A 220 8.11 -1.32 13.43
C ILE A 220 7.56 -1.19 11.98
N ASN A 221 7.17 0.02 11.59
CA ASN A 221 6.67 0.39 10.25
C ASN A 221 7.75 0.36 9.16
N ILE A 222 8.34 -0.81 8.94
CA ILE A 222 9.34 -1.06 7.91
C ILE A 222 8.74 -1.86 6.76
N LYS A 223 9.42 -1.80 5.61
CA LYS A 223 9.02 -2.56 4.43
C LYS A 223 8.82 -4.05 4.77
N PRO A 224 7.63 -4.61 4.49
CA PRO A 224 7.35 -6.03 4.68
C PRO A 224 8.40 -6.91 3.97
N GLY A 225 8.97 -7.90 4.67
CA GLY A 225 9.94 -8.85 4.12
C GLY A 225 11.32 -8.26 3.75
N GLY A 226 11.63 -7.03 4.15
CA GLY A 226 12.92 -6.40 3.87
C GLY A 226 14.06 -6.99 4.70
N THR A 227 15.22 -7.19 4.07
CA THR A 227 16.50 -7.56 4.72
C THR A 227 17.43 -6.35 4.89
N ALA A 228 16.88 -5.14 4.81
CA ALA A 228 17.68 -3.91 4.84
C ALA A 228 18.48 -3.81 6.14
N LEU A 229 19.71 -3.33 6.05
CA LEU A 229 20.56 -3.09 7.21
C LEU A 229 20.06 -1.83 7.93
N PHE A 230 19.65 -2.03 9.18
CA PHE A 230 19.29 -0.97 10.10
C PHE A 230 20.42 -0.69 11.06
N ASN A 231 20.53 0.57 11.48
CA ASN A 231 21.52 1.00 12.43
C ASN A 231 20.87 1.93 13.46
N TYR A 232 21.04 1.57 14.72
CA TYR A 232 20.43 2.22 15.88
C TYR A 232 21.34 3.27 16.56
N LYS A 233 22.47 3.62 15.96
CA LYS A 233 23.33 4.73 16.44
C LYS A 233 22.62 6.06 16.29
N ASN A 234 22.78 6.93 17.30
CA ASN A 234 22.13 8.24 17.36
C ASN A 234 20.61 8.14 17.11
N SER A 235 19.96 7.21 17.82
CA SER A 235 18.51 7.01 17.71
C SER A 235 17.78 8.03 18.58
N TYR A 236 16.53 8.29 18.22
CA TYR A 236 15.65 9.20 18.94
C TYR A 236 14.29 8.53 19.08
N LEU A 237 13.85 8.31 20.32
CA LEU A 237 12.53 7.76 20.61
C LEU A 237 11.59 8.94 20.85
N SER A 238 10.47 8.96 20.14
CA SER A 238 9.47 10.02 20.26
C SER A 238 8.10 9.46 20.56
N VAL A 239 7.32 10.26 21.26
CA VAL A 239 5.89 10.12 21.43
C VAL A 239 5.21 11.30 20.77
N GLY A 240 4.04 11.08 20.19
CA GLY A 240 3.34 12.15 19.52
C GLY A 240 1.85 11.92 19.43
N THR A 241 1.13 13.00 19.10
CA THR A 241 -0.30 12.98 18.83
C THR A 241 -0.53 13.41 17.40
N GLU A 242 -1.58 12.86 16.81
CA GLU A 242 -2.02 13.22 15.46
C GLU A 242 -3.54 13.34 15.44
N SER A 243 -4.05 14.32 14.71
CA SER A 243 -5.47 14.42 14.42
C SER A 243 -5.74 15.02 13.05
N THR A 244 -6.93 14.70 12.52
CA THR A 244 -7.51 15.37 11.37
C THR A 244 -8.42 16.46 11.87
N GLU A 245 -8.15 17.70 11.47
CA GLU A 245 -8.89 18.89 11.89
C GLU A 245 -9.48 19.59 10.65
N ASN A 246 -10.58 20.32 10.82
CA ASN A 246 -11.13 21.16 9.75
C ASN A 246 -10.41 22.50 9.73
N ALA A 247 -10.01 22.96 8.55
CA ALA A 247 -9.49 24.31 8.38
C ALA A 247 -10.61 25.34 8.60
N LYS A 248 -10.25 26.53 9.06
CA LYS A 248 -11.15 27.67 9.25
C LYS A 248 -11.02 28.68 8.11
N ASP A 249 -11.97 29.60 8.02
CA ASP A 249 -11.97 30.73 7.08
C ASP A 249 -11.69 30.31 5.62
N VAL A 250 -12.21 29.14 5.25
CA VAL A 250 -11.95 28.53 3.95
C VAL A 250 -12.68 29.33 2.86
N SER A 251 -11.95 29.74 1.83
CA SER A 251 -12.46 30.49 0.68
C SER A 251 -11.81 30.03 -0.62
N GLY A 252 -12.51 30.20 -1.74
CA GLY A 252 -12.02 29.87 -3.08
C GLY A 252 -12.29 28.42 -3.49
N SER A 253 -11.36 27.81 -4.23
CA SER A 253 -11.58 26.56 -4.99
C SER A 253 -11.67 25.28 -4.14
N PHE A 254 -11.29 25.33 -2.87
CA PHE A 254 -11.31 24.15 -1.98
C PHE A 254 -12.44 24.30 -0.96
N SER A 255 -13.50 23.51 -1.09
CA SER A 255 -14.57 23.41 -0.08
C SER A 255 -14.20 22.34 0.97
N ASP A 256 -14.54 22.56 2.24
CA ASP A 256 -14.41 21.58 3.33
C ASP A 256 -13.00 21.00 3.51
N LEU A 257 -11.99 21.88 3.52
CA LEU A 257 -10.60 21.48 3.65
C LEU A 257 -10.29 20.93 5.05
N GLN A 258 -9.72 19.73 5.09
CA GLN A 258 -9.14 19.13 6.29
C GLN A 258 -7.61 19.16 6.25
N TYR A 259 -6.99 19.20 7.41
CA TYR A 259 -5.55 19.11 7.57
C TYR A 259 -5.16 18.16 8.69
N THR A 260 -3.96 17.59 8.58
CA THR A 260 -3.38 16.79 9.67
C THR A 260 -2.64 17.72 10.62
N SER A 261 -2.95 17.64 11.91
CA SER A 261 -2.22 18.33 12.98
C SER A 261 -1.43 17.31 13.79
N SER A 262 -0.14 17.57 14.05
CA SER A 262 0.69 16.71 14.90
C SER A 262 1.50 17.49 15.93
N TYR A 263 1.80 16.83 17.04
CA TYR A 263 2.72 17.32 18.06
C TYR A 263 3.58 16.13 18.52
N ASP A 264 4.89 16.26 18.44
CA ASP A 264 5.84 15.21 18.83
C ASP A 264 6.75 15.69 19.96
N ASP A 265 7.18 14.80 20.85
CA ASP A 265 8.24 15.07 21.83
C ASP A 265 9.08 13.81 22.05
N GLY A 266 10.34 13.93 22.46
CA GLY A 266 11.20 12.76 22.54
C GLY A 266 12.59 12.97 23.13
N MET A 267 13.34 11.87 23.19
CA MET A 267 14.68 11.84 23.76
C MET A 267 15.65 11.03 22.90
N PHE A 268 16.93 11.40 22.93
CA PHE A 268 17.98 10.59 22.32
C PHE A 268 18.21 9.33 23.14
N VAL A 269 18.34 8.21 22.43
CA VAL A 269 18.57 6.90 23.04
C VAL A 269 19.84 6.27 22.49
N THR A 270 20.60 5.66 23.39
CA THR A 270 21.70 4.76 23.07
C THR A 270 21.14 3.35 23.13
N VAL A 271 20.91 2.73 21.98
CA VAL A 271 20.37 1.38 21.92
C VAL A 271 21.45 0.39 22.36
N THR A 272 21.22 -0.29 23.47
CA THR A 272 22.14 -1.29 24.07
C THR A 272 21.76 -2.72 23.71
N GLY A 273 20.51 -2.94 23.29
CA GLY A 273 20.03 -4.22 22.75
C GLY A 273 19.17 -3.96 21.52
N GLU A 274 19.63 -4.42 20.35
CA GLU A 274 18.93 -4.24 19.09
C GLU A 274 17.88 -5.35 18.90
N PRO A 275 16.65 -5.02 18.48
CA PRO A 275 15.62 -6.02 18.26
C PRO A 275 15.88 -6.76 16.94
N THR A 276 15.61 -8.06 16.92
CA THR A 276 15.50 -8.79 15.65
C THR A 276 14.15 -8.46 15.03
N LEU A 277 14.17 -7.72 13.92
CA LEU A 277 12.95 -7.27 13.25
C LEU A 277 12.17 -8.46 12.68
N ASN A 278 10.86 -8.43 12.87
CA ASN A 278 9.94 -9.42 12.33
C ASN A 278 9.66 -9.08 10.86
N PRO A 279 10.09 -9.93 9.89
CA PRO A 279 9.85 -9.68 8.47
C PRO A 279 8.39 -9.96 8.05
N GLY A 280 7.53 -10.40 8.96
CA GLY A 280 6.21 -10.96 8.68
C GLY A 280 6.24 -12.48 8.55
N LEU A 281 5.09 -13.08 8.31
CA LEU A 281 4.94 -14.53 8.20
C LEU A 281 4.78 -14.93 6.74
N THR A 282 5.48 -15.99 6.34
CA THR A 282 5.36 -16.57 5.00
C THR A 282 5.00 -18.04 5.09
N VAL A 283 4.09 -18.46 4.22
CA VAL A 283 3.72 -19.85 3.96
C VAL A 283 3.85 -20.07 2.46
N LYS A 284 4.71 -21.01 2.04
CA LYS A 284 4.95 -21.30 0.63
C LYS A 284 5.18 -22.78 0.43
N GLY A 285 4.80 -23.31 -0.71
CA GLY A 285 4.99 -24.71 -1.06
C GLY A 285 4.32 -25.05 -2.38
N THR A 286 4.31 -26.35 -2.67
CA THR A 286 3.60 -26.93 -3.80
C THR A 286 2.78 -28.09 -3.26
N ASP A 287 1.50 -28.16 -3.63
CA ASP A 287 0.63 -29.26 -3.28
C ASP A 287 -0.38 -29.46 -4.42
N VAL A 288 -0.75 -30.69 -4.73
CA VAL A 288 -1.61 -31.04 -5.88
C VAL A 288 -1.27 -30.23 -7.14
N ASP A 289 0.01 -30.15 -7.53
CA ASP A 289 0.49 -29.37 -8.69
C ASP A 289 0.06 -27.89 -8.69
N MET A 290 -0.02 -27.29 -7.50
CA MET A 290 -0.31 -25.87 -7.28
C MET A 290 0.77 -25.27 -6.38
N ASP A 291 1.54 -24.34 -6.94
CA ASP A 291 2.48 -23.51 -6.19
C ASP A 291 1.71 -22.42 -5.45
N TYR A 292 1.93 -22.30 -4.14
CA TYR A 292 1.31 -21.27 -3.32
C TYR A 292 2.34 -20.44 -2.57
N SER A 293 2.03 -19.16 -2.38
CA SER A 293 2.80 -18.23 -1.56
C SER A 293 1.87 -17.25 -0.88
N PHE A 294 1.78 -17.34 0.44
CA PHE A 294 0.96 -16.51 1.31
C PHE A 294 1.90 -15.71 2.21
N TYR A 295 1.57 -14.44 2.39
CA TYR A 295 2.37 -13.51 3.17
C TYR A 295 1.48 -12.66 4.06
N LYS A 296 1.82 -12.62 5.35
CA LYS A 296 1.25 -11.70 6.33
C LYS A 296 2.34 -10.68 6.73
N PRO A 297 2.10 -9.37 6.59
CA PRO A 297 3.03 -8.35 7.07
C PRO A 297 3.26 -8.44 8.58
N ASN A 298 4.30 -7.78 9.09
CA ASN A 298 4.56 -7.72 10.53
C ASN A 298 3.39 -7.11 11.33
N ALA A 299 3.43 -7.21 12.67
CA ALA A 299 2.32 -6.83 13.52
C ALA A 299 1.93 -5.35 13.46
N PHE A 300 2.80 -4.42 13.06
CA PHE A 300 2.37 -3.02 12.87
C PHE A 300 1.57 -2.83 11.59
N LEU A 301 1.94 -3.55 10.53
CA LEU A 301 1.30 -3.49 9.22
C LEU A 301 0.15 -4.49 9.04
N SER A 302 -0.08 -5.35 10.03
CA SER A 302 -1.10 -6.38 9.98
C SER A 302 -1.76 -6.64 11.33
N ARG A 303 -3.08 -6.57 11.34
CA ARG A 303 -3.92 -6.91 12.50
C ARG A 303 -4.00 -8.43 12.70
N PRO A 304 -4.18 -8.92 13.94
CA PRO A 304 -4.48 -10.33 14.19
C PRO A 304 -5.70 -10.80 13.40
N PHE A 305 -5.72 -12.03 12.89
CA PHE A 305 -6.86 -12.56 12.14
C PHE A 305 -8.16 -12.53 12.96
N GLU A 306 -8.08 -12.66 14.28
CA GLU A 306 -9.24 -12.54 15.17
C GLU A 306 -9.95 -11.18 15.09
N HIS A 307 -9.30 -10.13 14.56
CA HIS A 307 -9.91 -8.82 14.35
C HIS A 307 -10.72 -8.72 13.04
N VAL A 308 -10.64 -9.71 12.14
CA VAL A 308 -11.48 -9.74 10.94
C VAL A 308 -12.87 -10.26 11.33
N LYS A 309 -13.88 -9.39 11.43
CA LYS A 309 -15.27 -9.83 11.70
C LYS A 309 -16.17 -9.71 10.50
N LYS A 310 -16.03 -8.65 9.69
CA LYS A 310 -16.80 -8.41 8.46
C LYS A 310 -15.89 -8.11 7.29
N ILE A 311 -16.04 -8.85 6.19
CA ILE A 311 -15.25 -8.70 4.97
C ILE A 311 -16.15 -8.25 3.82
N GLY A 312 -15.77 -7.18 3.13
CA GLY A 312 -16.41 -6.74 1.89
C GLY A 312 -15.66 -7.23 0.65
N LEU A 313 -16.39 -7.67 -0.38
CA LEU A 313 -15.77 -7.93 -1.68
C LEU A 313 -15.58 -6.61 -2.43
N LEU A 314 -14.33 -6.18 -2.56
CA LEU A 314 -13.99 -4.92 -3.22
C LEU A 314 -13.79 -5.12 -4.73
N SER A 315 -13.12 -6.21 -5.12
CA SER A 315 -12.92 -6.54 -6.54
C SER A 315 -12.74 -8.04 -6.69
N PHE A 316 -13.46 -8.63 -7.64
CA PHE A 316 -13.22 -9.98 -8.11
C PHE A 316 -13.35 -10.05 -9.62
N ALA A 317 -12.34 -10.58 -10.28
CA ALA A 317 -12.33 -10.71 -11.73
C ALA A 317 -11.54 -11.94 -12.20
N ILE A 318 -11.91 -12.43 -13.37
CA ILE A 318 -11.15 -13.41 -14.15
C ILE A 318 -10.64 -12.75 -15.43
N ARG A 319 -9.41 -13.05 -15.83
CA ARG A 319 -8.76 -12.50 -17.02
C ARG A 319 -7.94 -13.57 -17.70
N GLY A 320 -7.73 -13.46 -19.01
CA GLY A 320 -6.81 -14.35 -19.70
C GLY A 320 -6.65 -14.03 -21.17
N THR A 321 -5.58 -14.55 -21.75
CA THR A 321 -5.38 -14.54 -23.20
C THR A 321 -6.04 -15.78 -23.79
N THR A 322 -6.82 -15.62 -24.86
CA THR A 322 -7.38 -16.74 -25.62
C THR A 322 -6.52 -17.13 -26.82
N TYR A 323 -5.39 -16.43 -27.04
CA TYR A 323 -4.52 -16.62 -28.19
C TYR A 323 -3.04 -16.52 -27.78
N HIS A 324 -2.22 -17.47 -28.24
CA HIS A 324 -0.76 -17.41 -28.15
C HIS A 324 -0.13 -17.85 -29.46
N GLN A 325 0.80 -17.06 -29.99
CA GLN A 325 1.55 -17.40 -31.21
C GLN A 325 3.05 -17.37 -30.91
N SER A 326 3.71 -18.50 -31.11
CA SER A 326 5.16 -18.62 -31.02
C SER A 326 5.73 -18.86 -32.43
N SER A 327 6.99 -18.50 -32.64
CA SER A 327 7.70 -18.82 -33.89
C SER A 327 9.12 -19.24 -33.59
N GLU A 328 9.45 -20.47 -33.91
CA GLU A 328 10.81 -21.02 -33.83
C GLU A 328 11.44 -20.94 -35.22
N THR A 329 12.69 -20.49 -35.30
CA THR A 329 13.41 -20.38 -36.56
C THR A 329 14.68 -21.21 -36.51
N ASP A 330 14.71 -22.31 -37.25
CA ASP A 330 15.88 -23.15 -37.44
C ASP A 330 16.66 -22.68 -38.66
N VAL A 331 17.96 -22.42 -38.47
CA VAL A 331 18.87 -22.06 -39.56
C VAL A 331 19.86 -23.20 -39.74
N SER A 332 19.83 -23.82 -40.92
CA SER A 332 20.80 -24.85 -41.31
C SER A 332 21.62 -24.34 -42.48
N THR A 333 22.92 -24.65 -42.48
CA THR A 333 23.84 -24.19 -43.52
C THR A 333 24.54 -25.40 -44.11
N SER A 334 24.44 -25.59 -45.42
CA SER A 334 25.18 -26.61 -46.15
C SER A 334 26.06 -25.93 -47.19
N SER A 335 27.30 -26.39 -47.33
CA SER A 335 28.23 -25.85 -48.33
C SER A 335 28.72 -26.96 -49.25
N SER A 336 28.79 -26.66 -50.55
CA SER A 336 29.37 -27.53 -51.56
C SER A 336 30.34 -26.74 -52.43
N THR A 337 31.44 -27.35 -52.83
CA THR A 337 32.45 -26.71 -53.68
C THR A 337 32.55 -27.49 -54.98
N MET A 338 32.35 -26.82 -56.11
CA MET A 338 32.48 -27.43 -57.44
C MET A 338 33.23 -26.48 -58.37
N GLY A 339 34.27 -26.97 -59.05
CA GLY A 339 35.09 -26.16 -59.97
C GLY A 339 35.83 -24.97 -59.32
N GLY A 340 36.19 -25.07 -58.03
CA GLY A 340 36.88 -23.99 -57.29
C GLY A 340 35.98 -22.90 -56.72
N ILE A 341 34.67 -22.94 -57.00
CA ILE A 341 33.69 -22.01 -56.43
C ILE A 341 32.95 -22.69 -55.28
N LYS A 342 33.02 -22.11 -54.08
CA LYS A 342 32.28 -22.58 -52.90
C LYS A 342 30.90 -21.93 -52.89
N THR A 343 29.86 -22.76 -52.95
CA THR A 343 28.47 -22.32 -52.80
C THR A 343 27.97 -22.73 -51.43
N THR A 344 27.57 -21.76 -50.63
CA THR A 344 26.94 -21.98 -49.32
C THR A 344 25.45 -21.71 -49.44
N THR A 345 24.63 -22.73 -49.15
CA THR A 345 23.18 -22.61 -49.09
C THR A 345 22.77 -22.57 -47.62
N THR A 346 22.17 -21.45 -47.23
CA THR A 346 21.54 -21.29 -45.92
C THR A 346 20.05 -21.56 -46.08
N THR A 347 19.54 -22.56 -45.37
CA THR A 347 18.11 -22.87 -45.30
C THR A 347 17.57 -22.43 -43.94
N THR A 348 16.66 -21.48 -43.96
CA THR A 348 15.91 -21.02 -42.79
C THR A 348 14.53 -21.67 -42.80
N ARG A 349 14.17 -22.38 -41.72
CA ARG A 349 12.82 -22.93 -41.50
C ARG A 349 12.20 -22.22 -40.32
N THR A 350 11.06 -21.58 -40.53
CA THR A 350 10.28 -20.98 -39.44
C THR A 350 9.05 -21.86 -39.18
N LYS A 351 8.92 -22.36 -37.95
CA LYS A 351 7.73 -23.04 -37.45
C LYS A 351 6.94 -22.05 -36.61
N THR A 352 5.72 -21.75 -37.03
CA THR A 352 4.79 -20.91 -36.27
C THR A 352 3.76 -21.80 -35.58
N THR A 353 3.72 -21.78 -34.24
CA THR A 353 2.68 -22.47 -33.47
C THR A 353 1.62 -21.45 -33.04
N THR A 354 0.35 -21.78 -33.22
CA THR A 354 -0.79 -20.94 -32.79
C THR A 354 -1.67 -21.74 -31.85
N LEU A 355 -1.84 -21.24 -30.63
CA LEU A 355 -2.69 -21.81 -29.59
C LEU A 355 -3.93 -20.93 -29.40
N VAL A 356 -5.10 -21.55 -29.33
CA VAL A 356 -6.38 -20.84 -29.17
C VAL A 356 -7.21 -21.50 -28.07
N PHE A 357 -7.63 -20.72 -27.08
CA PHE A 357 -8.68 -21.11 -26.13
C PHE A 357 -10.06 -20.75 -26.71
N PRO A 358 -11.04 -21.66 -26.67
CA PRO A 358 -12.33 -21.40 -27.29
C PRO A 358 -13.08 -20.30 -26.54
N GLN A 359 -13.63 -19.36 -27.31
CA GLN A 359 -14.42 -18.26 -26.77
C GLN A 359 -15.63 -18.82 -26.02
N GLN A 360 -15.83 -18.37 -24.78
CA GLN A 360 -16.97 -18.76 -23.95
C GLN A 360 -17.98 -17.61 -23.87
N PRO A 361 -19.30 -17.90 -23.84
CA PRO A 361 -20.32 -16.90 -23.54
C PRO A 361 -20.10 -16.23 -22.17
N ASN A 362 -20.59 -15.00 -22.01
CA ASN A 362 -20.42 -14.26 -20.75
C ASN A 362 -21.07 -14.97 -19.56
N GLU A 363 -22.19 -15.65 -19.79
CA GLU A 363 -22.96 -16.38 -18.79
C GLU A 363 -22.15 -17.56 -18.22
N VAL A 364 -21.24 -18.15 -19.01
CA VAL A 364 -20.35 -19.22 -18.56
C VAL A 364 -19.30 -18.67 -17.60
N TRP A 365 -18.72 -17.51 -17.91
CA TRP A 365 -17.79 -16.82 -17.02
C TRP A 365 -18.47 -16.35 -15.73
N ASP A 366 -19.72 -15.89 -15.80
CA ASP A 366 -20.51 -15.51 -14.63
C ASP A 366 -20.77 -16.68 -13.71
N ALA A 367 -21.22 -17.80 -14.27
CA ALA A 367 -21.47 -19.00 -13.49
C ALA A 367 -20.19 -19.51 -12.81
N LEU A 368 -19.04 -19.40 -13.49
CA LEU A 368 -17.74 -19.72 -12.92
C LEU A 368 -17.39 -18.79 -11.75
N LEU A 369 -17.48 -17.47 -11.95
CA LEU A 369 -17.17 -16.48 -10.92
C LEU A 369 -18.10 -16.64 -9.70
N GLU A 370 -19.40 -16.82 -9.91
CA GLU A 370 -20.36 -17.08 -8.82
C GLU A 370 -20.01 -18.36 -8.07
N SER A 371 -19.66 -19.44 -8.78
CA SER A 371 -19.27 -20.70 -8.16
C SER A 371 -17.98 -20.57 -7.33
N VAL A 372 -16.98 -19.87 -7.84
CA VAL A 372 -15.73 -19.61 -7.10
C VAL A 372 -16.02 -18.71 -5.88
N TYR A 373 -16.85 -17.67 -6.03
CA TYR A 373 -17.21 -16.79 -4.94
C TYR A 373 -17.91 -17.53 -3.80
N VAL A 374 -18.86 -18.42 -4.11
CA VAL A 374 -19.59 -19.22 -3.10
C VAL A 374 -18.64 -20.12 -2.31
N ASP A 375 -17.77 -20.86 -2.98
CA ASP A 375 -16.81 -21.77 -2.33
C ASP A 375 -15.79 -20.98 -1.48
N PHE A 376 -15.26 -19.89 -2.05
CA PHE A 376 -14.32 -19.02 -1.37
C PHE A 376 -14.94 -18.36 -0.14
N LYS A 377 -16.18 -17.88 -0.25
CA LYS A 377 -16.94 -17.30 0.85
C LYS A 377 -17.08 -18.31 1.99
N ALA A 378 -17.59 -19.50 1.70
CA ALA A 378 -17.78 -20.54 2.71
C ALA A 378 -16.47 -20.89 3.43
N LEU A 379 -15.38 -21.00 2.67
CA LEU A 379 -14.05 -21.25 3.22
C LEU A 379 -13.62 -20.12 4.16
N ILE A 380 -13.63 -18.86 3.71
CA ILE A 380 -13.22 -17.72 4.51
C ILE A 380 -14.05 -17.58 5.78
N GLU A 381 -15.38 -17.72 5.68
CA GLU A 381 -16.26 -17.61 6.85
C GLU A 381 -15.94 -18.70 7.88
N SER A 382 -15.66 -19.93 7.43
CA SER A 382 -15.28 -21.04 8.30
C SER A 382 -13.89 -20.87 8.93
N GLU A 383 -12.90 -20.42 8.16
CA GLU A 383 -11.52 -20.35 8.62
C GLU A 383 -11.21 -19.09 9.41
N LEU A 384 -11.85 -17.95 9.10
CA LEU A 384 -11.61 -16.68 9.81
C LEU A 384 -12.65 -16.38 10.89
N ASN A 385 -13.75 -17.13 10.97
CA ASN A 385 -14.89 -16.80 11.82
C ASN A 385 -15.36 -15.35 11.57
N ALA A 386 -15.43 -14.99 10.30
CA ALA A 386 -15.83 -13.68 9.79
C ALA A 386 -17.07 -13.84 8.90
N THR A 387 -17.83 -12.78 8.69
CA THR A 387 -18.94 -12.75 7.74
C THR A 387 -18.54 -12.00 6.48
N ILE A 388 -18.80 -12.57 5.30
CA ILE A 388 -18.68 -11.82 4.05
C ILE A 388 -20.00 -11.08 3.80
N VAL A 389 -19.93 -9.74 3.74
CA VAL A 389 -21.11 -8.93 3.39
C VAL A 389 -21.45 -9.07 1.91
N THR A 390 -22.69 -8.76 1.54
CA THR A 390 -23.12 -8.87 0.14
C THR A 390 -22.33 -7.89 -0.76
N PRO A 391 -22.02 -8.26 -2.01
CA PRO A 391 -21.30 -7.39 -2.93
C PRO A 391 -21.97 -6.01 -3.11
N GLU A 392 -23.31 -5.98 -3.13
CA GLU A 392 -24.12 -4.77 -3.32
C GLU A 392 -23.93 -3.77 -2.17
N LYS A 393 -23.60 -4.26 -0.97
CA LYS A 393 -23.28 -3.41 0.18
C LYS A 393 -21.99 -2.62 -0.06
N ILE A 394 -21.06 -3.16 -0.82
CA ILE A 394 -19.79 -2.52 -1.15
C ILE A 394 -19.97 -1.61 -2.38
N THR A 395 -20.55 -2.13 -3.45
CA THR A 395 -20.74 -1.36 -4.69
C THR A 395 -21.70 -0.18 -4.52
N GLY A 396 -22.61 -0.25 -3.56
CA GLY A 396 -23.54 0.83 -3.21
C GLY A 396 -22.91 2.02 -2.47
N THR A 397 -21.69 1.88 -1.93
CA THR A 397 -21.01 2.96 -1.18
C THR A 397 -20.57 4.12 -2.10
N GLU A 398 -20.56 5.33 -1.58
CA GLU A 398 -20.10 6.51 -2.33
C GLU A 398 -18.59 6.44 -2.57
N GLY A 399 -17.84 5.92 -1.59
CA GLY A 399 -16.41 5.63 -1.76
C GLY A 399 -16.14 4.73 -2.95
N TYR A 400 -16.92 3.66 -3.14
CA TYR A 400 -16.74 2.74 -4.26
C TYR A 400 -17.07 3.36 -5.62
N LYS A 401 -18.12 4.17 -5.70
CA LYS A 401 -18.53 4.84 -6.93
C LYS A 401 -17.43 5.75 -7.47
N ARG A 402 -16.63 6.36 -6.60
CA ARG A 402 -15.48 7.23 -6.95
C ARG A 402 -14.21 6.49 -7.38
N VAL A 403 -14.07 5.20 -7.05
CA VAL A 403 -12.90 4.42 -7.48
C VAL A 403 -12.94 4.23 -9.00
N GLU A 404 -11.89 4.63 -9.70
CA GLU A 404 -11.78 4.41 -11.14
C GLU A 404 -11.52 2.93 -11.45
N ALA A 405 -12.19 2.42 -12.49
CA ALA A 405 -11.92 1.07 -13.00
C ALA A 405 -10.58 1.04 -13.76
N PHE A 406 -9.83 -0.05 -13.61
CA PHE A 406 -8.56 -0.28 -14.32
C PHE A 406 -8.74 -0.36 -15.83
N SER A 407 -9.81 -1.01 -16.26
CA SER A 407 -10.24 -1.14 -17.64
C SER A 407 -11.70 -0.72 -17.71
N LYS A 408 -12.07 -0.06 -18.82
CA LYS A 408 -13.44 0.44 -18.97
C LYS A 408 -14.45 -0.66 -19.28
N ASP A 409 -14.02 -1.83 -19.76
CA ASP A 409 -14.97 -2.84 -20.22
C ASP A 409 -14.53 -4.26 -19.81
N ASP A 410 -15.50 -5.08 -19.42
CA ASP A 410 -15.39 -6.52 -19.56
C ASP A 410 -15.11 -6.79 -21.05
N ALA A 411 -13.97 -7.41 -21.34
CA ALA A 411 -13.59 -7.79 -22.70
C ALA A 411 -13.89 -9.27 -22.88
N ASN A 412 -14.50 -9.66 -23.99
CA ASN A 412 -14.60 -11.06 -24.37
C ASN A 412 -14.38 -11.15 -25.88
N THR A 413 -13.11 -11.07 -26.27
CA THR A 413 -12.67 -11.05 -27.65
C THR A 413 -12.06 -12.38 -28.04
N LYS A 414 -11.67 -12.52 -29.31
CA LYS A 414 -10.97 -13.70 -29.80
C LYS A 414 -9.52 -13.82 -29.31
N VAL A 415 -8.95 -12.77 -28.70
CA VAL A 415 -7.53 -12.74 -28.26
C VAL A 415 -7.37 -12.62 -26.74
N GLU A 416 -8.34 -12.03 -26.06
CA GLU A 416 -8.35 -11.87 -24.62
C GLU A 416 -9.77 -11.80 -24.07
N PHE A 417 -9.90 -12.19 -22.79
CA PHE A 417 -11.09 -11.93 -22.02
C PHE A 417 -10.74 -11.33 -20.65
N SER A 418 -11.64 -10.53 -20.12
CA SER A 418 -11.62 -9.94 -18.79
C SER A 418 -13.07 -9.81 -18.35
N ARG A 419 -13.42 -10.43 -17.23
CA ARG A 419 -14.80 -10.49 -16.74
C ARG A 419 -14.81 -10.27 -15.25
N SER A 420 -15.57 -9.28 -14.81
CA SER A 420 -15.77 -8.94 -13.40
C SER A 420 -16.96 -9.68 -12.79
N PHE A 421 -16.90 -9.93 -11.48
CA PHE A 421 -17.99 -10.55 -10.75
C PHE A 421 -19.12 -9.53 -10.49
N ARG A 422 -20.28 -9.74 -11.13
CA ARG A 422 -21.43 -8.82 -11.06
C ARG A 422 -20.99 -7.38 -11.40
N ASP A 423 -21.46 -6.38 -10.66
CA ASP A 423 -21.13 -4.97 -10.87
C ASP A 423 -19.79 -4.55 -10.21
N ASN A 424 -18.87 -5.49 -9.94
CA ASN A 424 -17.58 -5.14 -9.39
C ASN A 424 -16.67 -4.48 -10.44
N LYS A 425 -16.07 -3.35 -10.09
CA LYS A 425 -14.96 -2.78 -10.81
C LYS A 425 -13.74 -3.68 -10.67
N ILE A 426 -13.08 -3.92 -11.80
CA ILE A 426 -11.69 -4.34 -11.85
C ILE A 426 -10.86 -3.16 -11.36
N ILE A 427 -10.42 -3.17 -10.10
CA ILE A 427 -9.78 -2.00 -9.51
C ILE A 427 -8.37 -1.78 -10.08
N SER A 428 -8.10 -0.52 -10.41
CA SER A 428 -6.84 -0.06 -10.96
C SER A 428 -5.71 -0.13 -9.96
N ALA A 429 -4.52 -0.44 -10.48
CA ALA A 429 -3.24 -0.17 -9.83
C ALA A 429 -3.06 1.33 -9.53
N PHE A 430 -3.80 2.18 -10.22
CA PHE A 430 -3.72 3.63 -10.15
C PHE A 430 -4.91 4.17 -9.37
N MET A 431 -4.65 4.52 -8.12
CA MET A 431 -5.53 5.41 -7.37
C MET A 431 -4.93 6.82 -7.39
N PRO A 432 -5.74 7.89 -7.48
CA PRO A 432 -5.27 9.24 -7.17
C PRO A 432 -4.54 9.22 -5.83
N LEU A 433 -3.45 10.00 -5.71
CA LEU A 433 -2.63 9.96 -4.50
C LEU A 433 -3.46 10.25 -3.24
N THR A 434 -4.43 11.15 -3.33
CA THR A 434 -5.34 11.49 -2.22
C THR A 434 -6.25 10.35 -1.77
N GLU A 435 -6.53 9.40 -2.65
CA GLU A 435 -7.33 8.21 -2.34
C GLU A 435 -6.44 7.02 -1.92
N GLY A 436 -5.11 7.19 -1.93
CA GLY A 436 -4.13 6.15 -1.70
C GLY A 436 -3.71 5.93 -0.25
N TYR A 437 -3.93 6.90 0.64
CA TYR A 437 -3.26 6.93 1.94
C TYR A 437 -4.21 7.12 3.11
N GLY A 438 -4.02 6.26 4.11
CA GLY A 438 -4.49 6.51 5.45
C GLY A 438 -6.01 6.59 5.55
N VAL A 439 -6.47 7.37 6.52
CA VAL A 439 -7.90 7.49 6.85
C VAL A 439 -8.74 8.13 5.75
N ASN A 440 -8.09 8.85 4.83
CA ASN A 440 -8.72 9.47 3.67
C ASN A 440 -8.73 8.56 2.43
N GLY A 441 -8.09 7.39 2.50
CA GLY A 441 -8.02 6.47 1.39
C GLY A 441 -9.36 5.84 1.05
N ALA A 442 -9.54 5.48 -0.23
CA ALA A 442 -10.79 4.90 -0.73
C ALA A 442 -11.20 3.64 0.06
N ASN A 443 -10.23 2.78 0.39
CA ASN A 443 -10.48 1.57 1.14
C ASN A 443 -11.02 1.85 2.56
N GLU A 444 -10.44 2.81 3.29
CA GLU A 444 -10.91 3.16 4.64
C GLU A 444 -12.33 3.73 4.58
N ARG A 445 -12.57 4.62 3.60
CA ARG A 445 -13.90 5.20 3.36
C ARG A 445 -14.96 4.12 3.08
N ILE A 446 -14.68 3.20 2.16
CA ILE A 446 -15.56 2.08 1.82
C ILE A 446 -15.81 1.20 3.05
N MET A 447 -14.78 0.88 3.84
CA MET A 447 -14.94 0.09 5.08
C MET A 447 -15.83 0.81 6.10
N ASN A 448 -15.70 2.12 6.25
CA ASN A 448 -16.51 2.91 7.17
C ASN A 448 -17.96 3.03 6.70
N GLU A 449 -18.21 3.31 5.41
CA GLU A 449 -19.56 3.40 4.82
C GLU A 449 -20.29 2.04 4.82
N SER A 450 -19.58 0.95 4.55
CA SER A 450 -20.17 -0.40 4.52
C SER A 450 -20.18 -1.10 5.89
N GLY A 451 -19.51 -0.54 6.90
CA GLY A 451 -19.35 -1.15 8.22
C GLY A 451 -18.60 -2.48 8.18
N THR A 452 -17.59 -2.60 7.30
CA THR A 452 -16.68 -3.76 7.21
C THR A 452 -15.36 -3.47 7.92
N ASP A 453 -14.65 -4.53 8.32
CA ASP A 453 -13.33 -4.46 8.97
C ASP A 453 -12.19 -4.70 7.98
N ALA A 454 -12.52 -5.34 6.86
CA ALA A 454 -11.59 -5.71 5.82
C ALA A 454 -12.25 -5.70 4.43
N LEU A 455 -11.42 -5.54 3.41
CA LEU A 455 -11.81 -5.61 2.01
C LEU A 455 -11.00 -6.70 1.29
N LEU A 456 -11.69 -7.54 0.52
CA LEU A 456 -11.12 -8.60 -0.28
C LEU A 456 -10.96 -8.15 -1.73
N ILE A 457 -9.76 -8.31 -2.26
CA ILE A 457 -9.45 -8.16 -3.69
C ILE A 457 -8.94 -9.50 -4.20
N MET A 458 -9.47 -9.97 -5.32
CA MET A 458 -9.10 -11.24 -5.93
C MET A 458 -9.08 -11.14 -7.46
N THR A 459 -8.08 -11.77 -8.07
CA THR A 459 -7.97 -11.91 -9.52
C THR A 459 -7.59 -13.33 -9.88
N MET A 460 -8.26 -13.89 -10.88
CA MET A 460 -7.90 -15.17 -11.50
C MET A 460 -7.37 -14.89 -12.91
N ASP A 461 -6.08 -15.11 -13.11
CA ASP A 461 -5.43 -14.99 -14.41
C ASP A 461 -5.29 -16.39 -15.04
N LEU A 462 -5.73 -16.51 -16.29
CA LEU A 462 -5.67 -17.72 -17.10
C LEU A 462 -4.63 -17.53 -18.21
N GLN A 463 -3.58 -18.35 -18.19
CA GLN A 463 -2.49 -18.28 -19.16
C GLN A 463 -2.45 -19.53 -20.04
N ILE A 464 -2.32 -19.31 -21.34
CA ILE A 464 -2.13 -20.39 -22.31
C ILE A 464 -0.64 -20.75 -22.37
N SER A 465 -0.34 -22.05 -22.36
CA SER A 465 1.01 -22.60 -22.57
C SER A 465 1.01 -23.75 -23.59
N GLU A 466 2.14 -23.94 -24.26
CA GLU A 466 2.42 -25.15 -25.04
C GLU A 466 2.79 -26.31 -24.09
N ALA A 467 2.30 -27.51 -24.37
CA ALA A 467 2.78 -28.72 -23.70
C ALA A 467 4.10 -29.17 -24.35
N GLU A 468 5.16 -29.43 -23.57
CA GLU A 468 6.51 -29.73 -24.06
C GLU A 468 6.61 -30.89 -25.07
N LYS A 469 5.59 -31.77 -25.16
CA LYS A 469 5.59 -32.97 -26.03
C LYS A 469 4.23 -33.34 -26.64
N SER A 470 3.29 -32.40 -26.81
CA SER A 470 1.99 -32.72 -27.44
C SER A 470 1.39 -31.55 -28.22
N GLU A 471 0.47 -31.84 -29.13
CA GLU A 471 -0.36 -30.84 -29.82
C GLU A 471 -1.42 -30.18 -28.90
N HIS A 472 -1.41 -30.46 -27.61
CA HIS A 472 -2.40 -29.95 -26.67
C HIS A 472 -2.02 -28.57 -26.12
N VAL A 473 -3.01 -27.69 -26.12
CA VAL A 473 -2.95 -26.39 -25.46
C VAL A 473 -3.22 -26.58 -23.97
N LEU A 474 -2.38 -26.01 -23.12
CA LEU A 474 -2.55 -26.05 -21.67
C LEU A 474 -3.09 -24.73 -21.14
N MET A 475 -4.00 -24.78 -20.18
CA MET A 475 -4.41 -23.63 -19.40
C MET A 475 -3.78 -23.67 -18.01
N ILE A 476 -3.08 -22.60 -17.64
CA ILE A 476 -2.43 -22.42 -16.34
C ILE A 476 -3.22 -21.36 -15.56
N PRO A 477 -4.07 -21.78 -14.60
CA PRO A 477 -4.76 -20.85 -13.74
C PRO A 477 -3.84 -20.30 -12.66
N LYS A 478 -3.99 -19.01 -12.37
CA LYS A 478 -3.33 -18.30 -11.29
C LYS A 478 -4.33 -17.45 -10.53
N MET A 479 -4.50 -17.72 -9.26
CA MET A 479 -5.25 -16.86 -8.35
C MET A 479 -4.28 -15.96 -7.59
N ALA A 480 -4.61 -14.68 -7.51
CA ALA A 480 -3.91 -13.72 -6.68
C ALA A 480 -4.94 -12.96 -5.85
N PHE A 481 -4.66 -12.74 -4.56
CA PHE A 481 -5.64 -12.13 -3.67
C PHE A 481 -4.98 -11.36 -2.52
N GLU A 482 -5.73 -10.44 -1.94
CA GLU A 482 -5.35 -9.73 -0.73
C GLU A 482 -6.57 -9.38 0.14
N ILE A 483 -6.35 -9.41 1.44
CA ILE A 483 -7.32 -8.96 2.43
C ILE A 483 -6.76 -7.69 3.08
N VAL A 484 -7.25 -6.54 2.65
CA VAL A 484 -6.89 -5.22 3.16
C VAL A 484 -7.63 -4.97 4.47
N GLY A 485 -6.97 -4.35 5.45
CA GLY A 485 -7.58 -4.00 6.73
C GLY A 485 -7.63 -2.50 6.96
N LYS A 486 -8.38 -2.08 7.98
CA LYS A 486 -8.43 -0.68 8.42
C LYS A 486 -7.05 -0.13 8.75
N THR A 487 -6.87 1.17 8.56
CA THR A 487 -5.59 1.85 8.77
C THR A 487 -5.06 1.68 10.20
N ASN A 488 -3.76 1.82 10.36
CA ASN A 488 -3.07 1.90 11.63
C ASN A 488 -2.64 3.35 11.88
N GLY A 489 -3.44 4.09 12.65
CA GLY A 489 -3.30 5.54 12.79
C GLY A 489 -3.81 6.27 11.54
N LEU A 490 -3.31 7.48 11.32
CA LEU A 490 -3.86 8.35 10.27
C LEU A 490 -3.39 8.01 8.86
N VAL A 491 -2.17 7.48 8.69
CA VAL A 491 -1.53 7.40 7.35
C VAL A 491 -1.17 5.98 6.91
N THR A 492 -1.08 5.02 7.83
CA THR A 492 -0.57 3.68 7.51
C THR A 492 -1.70 2.74 7.14
N ASN A 493 -1.70 2.25 5.89
CA ASN A 493 -2.61 1.19 5.46
C ASN A 493 -2.18 -0.18 6.02
N THR A 494 -3.12 -1.03 6.41
CA THR A 494 -2.82 -2.40 6.88
C THR A 494 -3.34 -3.45 5.93
N LYS A 495 -2.79 -4.67 6.04
CA LYS A 495 -3.33 -5.87 5.39
C LYS A 495 -3.36 -7.02 6.35
N TYR A 496 -4.40 -7.83 6.28
CA TYR A 496 -4.41 -9.10 6.98
C TYR A 496 -3.50 -10.11 6.31
N LEU A 497 -3.53 -10.20 4.98
CA LEU A 497 -2.62 -11.05 4.20
C LEU A 497 -2.65 -10.72 2.69
N THR A 498 -1.65 -11.20 1.96
CA THR A 498 -1.62 -11.28 0.50
C THR A 498 -1.22 -12.70 0.08
N GLY A 499 -1.72 -13.20 -1.04
CA GLY A 499 -1.30 -14.51 -1.51
C GLY A 499 -1.47 -14.75 -3.00
N THR A 500 -0.78 -15.77 -3.49
CA THR A 500 -0.90 -16.29 -4.84
C THR A 500 -0.96 -17.80 -4.82
N ILE A 501 -1.76 -18.38 -5.72
CA ILE A 501 -1.81 -19.82 -6.03
C ILE A 501 -1.70 -19.93 -7.55
N GLN A 502 -0.77 -20.73 -8.05
CA GLN A 502 -0.55 -20.91 -9.48
C GLN A 502 -0.39 -22.39 -9.78
N SER A 503 -1.08 -22.89 -10.80
CA SER A 503 -0.88 -24.26 -11.24
C SER A 503 0.53 -24.43 -11.81
N SER A 504 1.25 -25.45 -11.36
CA SER A 504 2.55 -25.83 -11.93
C SER A 504 2.39 -26.74 -13.16
N ALA A 505 1.23 -27.42 -13.26
CA ALA A 505 0.80 -28.17 -14.44
C ALA A 505 -0.43 -27.51 -15.08
N GLY A 506 -0.40 -27.27 -16.39
CA GLY A 506 -1.59 -26.76 -17.08
C GLY A 506 -2.57 -27.88 -17.44
N VAL A 507 -3.85 -27.54 -17.56
CA VAL A 507 -4.90 -28.50 -17.93
C VAL A 507 -5.16 -28.42 -19.42
N SER A 508 -5.15 -29.57 -20.10
CA SER A 508 -5.52 -29.66 -21.52
C SER A 508 -7.02 -29.47 -21.69
N PHE A 509 -7.42 -28.79 -22.78
CA PHE A 509 -8.82 -28.55 -23.10
C PHE A 509 -9.14 -28.85 -24.57
N LYS A 510 -10.43 -29.10 -24.84
CA LYS A 510 -10.96 -29.36 -26.18
C LYS A 510 -11.53 -28.07 -26.79
N LYS A 511 -11.89 -28.12 -28.08
CA LYS A 511 -12.52 -26.97 -28.78
C LYS A 511 -13.85 -26.54 -28.18
N ASP A 512 -14.61 -27.47 -27.63
CA ASP A 512 -15.87 -27.18 -26.94
C ASP A 512 -15.66 -27.42 -25.45
N ILE A 513 -15.98 -26.43 -24.62
CA ILE A 513 -15.83 -26.46 -23.17
C ILE A 513 -17.19 -26.19 -22.55
N THR A 514 -17.68 -27.13 -21.75
CA THR A 514 -18.86 -26.93 -20.90
C THR A 514 -18.50 -26.14 -19.63
N PRO A 515 -19.48 -25.50 -18.95
CA PRO A 515 -19.22 -24.84 -17.67
C PRO A 515 -18.60 -25.76 -16.60
N ALA A 516 -18.94 -27.05 -16.61
CA ALA A 516 -18.36 -28.04 -15.71
C ALA A 516 -16.88 -28.32 -16.04
N GLU A 517 -16.56 -28.48 -17.34
CA GLU A 517 -15.17 -28.66 -17.78
C GLU A 517 -14.33 -27.41 -17.51
N LEU A 518 -14.91 -26.21 -17.59
CA LEU A 518 -14.21 -24.97 -17.25
C LEU A 518 -13.76 -24.94 -15.78
N ASN A 519 -14.59 -25.42 -14.85
CA ASN A 519 -14.23 -25.57 -13.43
C ASN A 519 -13.05 -26.52 -13.23
N SER A 520 -12.99 -27.61 -14.00
CA SER A 520 -11.86 -28.55 -14.00
C SER A 520 -10.60 -27.93 -14.60
N ILE A 521 -10.73 -27.17 -15.69
CA ILE A 521 -9.62 -26.48 -16.36
C ILE A 521 -8.97 -25.43 -15.45
N ILE A 522 -9.77 -24.64 -14.72
CA ILE A 522 -9.24 -23.70 -13.74
C ILE A 522 -8.81 -24.38 -12.43
N ARG A 523 -9.04 -25.70 -12.32
CA ARG A 523 -8.71 -26.51 -11.15
C ARG A 523 -9.27 -25.92 -9.85
N LYS A 524 -10.55 -25.52 -9.88
CA LYS A 524 -11.21 -24.81 -8.77
C LYS A 524 -11.07 -25.53 -7.43
N SER A 525 -11.32 -26.83 -7.39
CA SER A 525 -11.26 -27.64 -6.17
C SER A 525 -9.85 -27.63 -5.55
N ASP A 526 -8.83 -27.82 -6.39
CA ASP A 526 -7.42 -27.83 -5.96
C ASP A 526 -7.02 -26.46 -5.43
N MET A 527 -7.43 -25.37 -6.11
CA MET A 527 -7.21 -24.01 -5.64
C MET A 527 -7.84 -23.76 -4.26
N MET A 528 -9.10 -24.16 -4.04
CA MET A 528 -9.78 -23.98 -2.75
C MET A 528 -9.12 -24.83 -1.65
N MET A 529 -8.69 -26.05 -1.96
CA MET A 529 -7.99 -26.93 -1.02
C MET A 529 -6.66 -26.31 -0.57
N VAL A 530 -5.84 -25.88 -1.53
CA VAL A 530 -4.53 -25.27 -1.25
C VAL A 530 -4.69 -23.94 -0.54
N PHE A 531 -5.70 -23.14 -0.89
CA PHE A 531 -6.03 -21.91 -0.19
C PHE A 531 -6.34 -22.17 1.29
N LYS A 532 -7.22 -23.16 1.56
CA LYS A 532 -7.60 -23.54 2.93
C LYS A 532 -6.39 -23.96 3.76
N LYS A 533 -5.56 -24.84 3.19
CA LYS A 533 -4.32 -25.32 3.82
C LYS A 533 -3.37 -24.16 4.15
N ALA A 534 -3.04 -23.34 3.15
CA ALA A 534 -2.11 -22.24 3.32
C ALA A 534 -2.63 -21.18 4.32
N LEU A 535 -3.93 -20.90 4.33
CA LEU A 535 -4.55 -19.99 5.30
C LEU A 535 -4.45 -20.55 6.74
N ARG A 536 -4.74 -21.84 6.94
CA ARG A 536 -4.61 -22.50 8.25
C ARG A 536 -3.19 -22.46 8.78
N GLU A 537 -2.21 -22.85 7.96
CA GLU A 537 -0.80 -22.79 8.32
C GLU A 537 -0.38 -21.36 8.68
N LEU A 538 -0.87 -20.35 7.95
CA LEU A 538 -0.55 -18.95 8.22
C LEU A 538 -1.17 -18.47 9.55
N LYS A 539 -2.40 -18.88 9.85
CA LYS A 539 -3.05 -18.61 11.14
C LYS A 539 -2.33 -19.28 12.30
N GLU A 540 -1.91 -20.53 12.15
CA GLU A 540 -1.14 -21.24 13.17
C GLU A 540 0.20 -20.54 13.44
N LYS A 541 0.88 -20.07 12.39
CA LYS A 541 2.08 -19.24 12.53
C LYS A 541 1.81 -17.90 13.21
N GLU A 542 0.67 -17.26 12.96
CA GLU A 542 0.25 -16.04 13.67
C GLU A 542 0.03 -16.32 15.15
N ILE A 543 -0.70 -17.39 15.50
CA ILE A 543 -0.97 -17.75 16.90
C ILE A 543 0.33 -18.08 17.64
N ALA A 544 1.24 -18.83 17.00
CA ALA A 544 2.55 -19.13 17.56
C ALA A 544 3.42 -17.87 17.71
N ASN A 545 3.23 -16.87 16.84
CA ASN A 545 3.87 -15.57 16.92
C ASN A 545 3.00 -14.59 17.72
N GLY A 546 3.11 -14.64 19.04
CA GLY A 546 2.34 -13.79 19.96
C GLY A 546 2.51 -12.26 19.78
N ASP A 547 3.40 -11.79 18.90
CA ASP A 547 3.62 -10.37 18.65
C ASP A 547 2.37 -9.67 18.10
N TYR A 548 1.56 -10.32 17.25
CA TYR A 548 0.38 -9.69 16.66
C TYR A 548 -0.63 -9.27 17.74
N THR A 549 -0.98 -10.20 18.63
CA THR A 549 -1.88 -9.92 19.75
C THR A 549 -1.23 -8.91 20.71
N SER A 550 0.05 -9.06 21.02
CA SER A 550 0.78 -8.16 21.93
C SER A 550 0.78 -6.69 21.43
N VAL A 551 1.14 -6.45 20.16
CA VAL A 551 1.23 -5.10 19.58
C VAL A 551 -0.12 -4.43 19.44
N TRP A 552 -1.19 -5.17 19.13
CA TRP A 552 -2.52 -4.57 18.98
C TRP A 552 -3.26 -4.39 20.31
N ASN A 553 -2.92 -5.16 21.34
CA ASN A 553 -3.51 -5.01 22.67
C ASN A 553 -3.04 -3.76 23.42
N ILE A 554 -1.94 -3.11 23.02
CA ILE A 554 -1.47 -1.84 23.61
C ILE A 554 -2.54 -0.73 23.52
N ARG A 555 -3.52 -0.89 22.63
CA ARG A 555 -4.60 0.06 22.37
C ARG A 555 -5.86 -0.19 23.21
N LYS A 556 -5.93 -1.33 23.88
CA LYS A 556 -7.04 -1.67 24.79
C LYS A 556 -6.78 -0.97 26.11
#